data_AF-I3KEV5-F1
#
_entry.id   AF-I3KEV5-F1
#
_cell.length_a   1.000
_cell.length_b   1.000
_cell.length_c   1.000
_cell.angle_alpha   90.00
_cell.angle_beta   90.00
_cell.angle_gamma   90.00
#
_symmetry.space_group_name_H-M   'P 1'
#
loop_
_entity.id
_entity.type
_entity.pdbx_description
1 polymer ?
#
loop_
_entity_poly.entity_id
_entity_poly.type
_entity_poly.pdbx_seq_one_letter_code
_entity_poly.pdbx_strand_id
1 'polypeptide(L)'
;MRKAHRHFWQLKVYQVLKSLKDHTKELQEDIMKIQERFHEAFVEDEDADDALEEAKADSKEFSQKEAELDTLKKEYAELMERREELQHQVQRHSMYKHFMERVLKITKFEDAEALADYAESLLHFRGQFYQKEMTLQDEVDQQKKALLTLQDQHNLVVMQKNSLLSQLQTELEKTQAEALTWEQKWNHIQETAAKKTLELGKIKRAILNLYEMTAGAIGEKEGVDMNDTETQLNKLQMFFEHENEIAKQYQARLQPAMERSQTQNLCEHKTPPKNECIFSFLEYQIIYYFK
;
A
#
# COMPACT_ATOMS: atom_id res chain seq x y z
N MET A 1 -163.51 -36.67 -73.87
CA MET A 1 -162.27 -36.06 -74.42
C MET A 1 -161.48 -35.11 -73.47
N ARG A 2 -161.84 -34.87 -72.19
CA ARG A 2 -161.05 -34.00 -71.26
C ARG A 2 -160.23 -34.73 -70.17
N LYS A 3 -160.18 -36.08 -70.20
CA LYS A 3 -159.38 -36.90 -69.27
C LYS A 3 -158.00 -37.29 -69.84
N ALA A 4 -157.92 -37.56 -71.15
CA ALA A 4 -156.67 -38.00 -71.79
C ALA A 4 -155.58 -36.90 -71.85
N HIS A 5 -155.96 -35.63 -72.05
CA HIS A 5 -154.99 -34.52 -72.15
C HIS A 5 -154.36 -34.13 -70.79
N ARG A 6 -155.10 -34.29 -69.68
CA ARG A 6 -154.56 -34.14 -68.32
C ARG A 6 -153.59 -35.26 -67.94
N HIS A 7 -153.88 -36.48 -68.39
CA HIS A 7 -153.03 -37.65 -68.14
C HIS A 7 -151.70 -37.55 -68.91
N PHE A 8 -151.71 -37.00 -70.12
CA PHE A 8 -150.50 -36.77 -70.93
C PHE A 8 -149.58 -35.71 -70.31
N TRP A 9 -150.13 -34.58 -69.84
CA TRP A 9 -149.35 -33.57 -69.10
C TRP A 9 -148.82 -34.09 -67.75
N GLN A 10 -149.60 -34.90 -67.03
CA GLN A 10 -149.13 -35.56 -65.79
C GLN A 10 -148.00 -36.56 -66.02
N LEU A 11 -148.05 -37.36 -67.10
CA LEU A 11 -146.98 -38.31 -67.44
C LEU A 11 -145.68 -37.61 -67.85
N LYS A 12 -145.77 -36.51 -68.61
CA LYS A 12 -144.60 -35.75 -69.05
C LYS A 12 -143.93 -35.01 -67.90
N VAL A 13 -144.72 -34.44 -66.98
CA VAL A 13 -144.22 -33.84 -65.73
C VAL A 13 -143.59 -34.90 -64.81
N TYR A 14 -144.17 -36.10 -64.72
CA TYR A 14 -143.62 -37.20 -63.93
C TYR A 14 -142.31 -37.76 -64.50
N GLN A 15 -142.18 -37.89 -65.82
CA GLN A 15 -140.92 -38.29 -66.47
C GLN A 15 -139.81 -37.26 -66.25
N VAL A 16 -140.12 -35.97 -66.38
CA VAL A 16 -139.15 -34.89 -66.13
C VAL A 16 -138.76 -34.82 -64.66
N LEU A 17 -139.71 -34.96 -63.72
CA LEU A 17 -139.42 -35.04 -62.29
C LEU A 17 -138.59 -36.27 -61.93
N LYS A 18 -138.82 -37.40 -62.60
CA LYS A 18 -138.05 -38.62 -62.37
C LYS A 18 -136.63 -38.51 -62.92
N SER A 19 -136.44 -37.99 -64.13
CA SER A 19 -135.09 -37.74 -64.65
C SER A 19 -134.35 -36.71 -63.80
N LEU A 20 -135.02 -35.64 -63.35
CA LEU A 20 -134.43 -34.67 -62.41
C LEU A 20 -134.02 -35.34 -61.11
N LYS A 21 -134.85 -36.21 -60.53
CA LYS A 21 -134.54 -36.91 -59.29
C LYS A 21 -133.36 -37.89 -59.43
N ASP A 22 -133.31 -38.62 -60.54
CA ASP A 22 -132.22 -39.56 -60.81
C ASP A 22 -130.91 -38.80 -61.07
N HIS A 23 -130.96 -37.69 -61.82
CA HIS A 23 -129.79 -36.83 -62.03
C HIS A 23 -129.33 -36.13 -60.75
N THR A 24 -130.26 -35.77 -59.85
CA THR A 24 -129.92 -35.19 -58.54
C THR A 24 -129.19 -36.21 -57.66
N LYS A 25 -129.56 -37.49 -57.72
CA LYS A 25 -128.86 -38.55 -56.98
C LYS A 25 -127.47 -38.82 -57.55
N GLU A 26 -127.34 -38.86 -58.87
CA GLU A 26 -126.07 -39.06 -59.55
C GLU A 26 -125.09 -37.92 -59.23
N LEU A 27 -125.57 -36.67 -59.27
CA LEU A 27 -124.84 -35.50 -58.81
C LEU A 27 -124.44 -35.60 -57.33
N GLN A 28 -125.30 -36.12 -56.46
CA GLN A 28 -124.97 -36.31 -55.04
C GLN A 28 -123.90 -37.38 -54.83
N GLU A 29 -123.93 -38.49 -55.57
CA GLU A 29 -122.91 -39.53 -55.52
C GLU A 29 -121.56 -39.03 -56.06
N ASP A 30 -121.56 -38.26 -57.14
CA ASP A 30 -120.35 -37.66 -57.69
C ASP A 30 -119.77 -36.59 -56.74
N ILE A 31 -120.62 -35.77 -56.12
CA ILE A 31 -120.19 -34.83 -55.07
C ILE A 31 -119.54 -35.58 -53.91
N MET A 32 -120.12 -36.70 -53.47
CA MET A 32 -119.58 -37.49 -52.36
C MET A 32 -118.22 -38.11 -52.71
N LYS A 33 -118.06 -38.66 -53.92
CA LYS A 33 -116.77 -39.20 -54.41
C LYS A 33 -115.70 -38.12 -54.54
N ILE A 34 -116.08 -36.93 -55.00
CA ILE A 34 -115.16 -35.78 -55.07
C ILE A 34 -114.76 -35.34 -53.66
N GLN A 35 -115.69 -35.31 -52.70
CA GLN A 35 -115.39 -34.98 -51.30
C GLN A 35 -114.48 -36.00 -50.63
N GLU A 36 -114.68 -37.30 -50.88
CA GLU A 36 -113.84 -38.39 -50.37
C GLU A 36 -112.42 -38.30 -50.93
N ARG A 37 -112.27 -38.15 -52.26
CA ARG A 37 -110.95 -37.93 -52.88
C ARG A 37 -110.27 -36.65 -52.41
N PHE A 38 -111.05 -35.60 -52.14
CA PHE A 38 -110.50 -34.36 -51.61
C PHE A 38 -110.02 -34.53 -50.18
N HIS A 39 -110.72 -35.31 -49.34
CA HIS A 39 -110.26 -35.67 -48.00
C HIS A 39 -109.02 -36.57 -48.06
N GLU A 40 -109.01 -37.61 -48.90
CA GLU A 40 -107.84 -38.48 -49.07
C GLU A 40 -106.62 -37.68 -49.54
N ALA A 41 -106.77 -36.84 -50.56
CA ALA A 41 -105.69 -36.00 -51.05
C ALA A 41 -105.22 -34.97 -49.99
N PHE A 42 -106.12 -34.44 -49.15
CA PHE A 42 -105.75 -33.53 -48.07
C PHE A 42 -105.00 -34.24 -46.94
N VAL A 43 -105.43 -35.44 -46.56
CA VAL A 43 -104.74 -36.27 -45.55
C VAL A 43 -103.38 -36.72 -46.07
N GLU A 44 -103.28 -37.14 -47.33
CA GLU A 44 -101.98 -37.49 -47.95
C GLU A 44 -101.04 -36.28 -48.05
N ASP A 45 -101.56 -35.08 -48.32
CA ASP A 45 -100.77 -33.83 -48.36
C ASP A 45 -100.30 -33.43 -46.96
N GLU A 46 -101.15 -33.56 -45.93
CA GLU A 46 -100.81 -33.32 -44.52
C GLU A 46 -99.78 -34.34 -44.00
N ASP A 47 -99.98 -35.64 -44.25
CA ASP A 47 -99.01 -36.69 -43.91
C ASP A 47 -97.68 -36.50 -44.64
N ALA A 48 -97.72 -36.03 -45.90
CA ALA A 48 -96.52 -35.71 -46.67
C ALA A 48 -95.78 -34.47 -46.14
N ASP A 49 -96.51 -33.45 -45.67
CA ASP A 49 -95.94 -32.26 -45.03
C ASP A 49 -95.33 -32.59 -43.66
N ASP A 50 -95.99 -33.41 -42.84
CA ASP A 50 -95.46 -33.89 -41.56
C ASP A 50 -94.18 -34.72 -41.76
N ALA A 51 -94.19 -35.67 -42.71
CA ALA A 51 -93.01 -36.46 -43.05
C ALA A 51 -91.85 -35.59 -43.59
N LEU A 52 -92.17 -34.52 -44.33
CA LEU A 52 -91.18 -33.56 -44.82
C LEU A 52 -90.59 -32.71 -43.68
N GLU A 53 -91.40 -32.33 -42.68
CA GLU A 53 -90.93 -31.59 -41.51
C GLU A 53 -90.03 -32.45 -40.61
N GLU A 54 -90.40 -33.71 -40.36
CA GLU A 54 -89.57 -34.67 -39.63
C GLU A 54 -88.24 -34.93 -40.33
N ALA A 55 -88.25 -35.16 -41.66
CA ALA A 55 -87.02 -35.31 -42.44
C ALA A 55 -86.11 -34.07 -42.40
N LYS A 56 -86.70 -32.86 -42.36
CA LYS A 56 -85.94 -31.60 -42.20
C LYS A 56 -85.36 -31.46 -40.79
N ALA A 57 -86.11 -31.84 -39.76
CA ALA A 57 -85.66 -31.82 -38.37
C ALA A 57 -84.49 -32.79 -38.16
N ASP A 58 -84.63 -34.02 -38.65
CA ASP A 58 -83.58 -35.05 -38.63
C ASP A 58 -82.33 -34.62 -39.39
N SER A 59 -82.50 -34.03 -40.59
CA SER A 59 -81.39 -33.52 -41.37
C SER A 59 -80.65 -32.37 -40.66
N LYS A 60 -81.38 -31.52 -39.92
CA LYS A 60 -80.81 -30.44 -39.13
C LYS A 60 -80.07 -30.95 -37.90
N GLU A 61 -80.62 -31.93 -37.19
CA GLU A 61 -79.96 -32.58 -36.05
C GLU A 61 -78.70 -33.32 -36.50
N PHE A 62 -78.78 -34.02 -37.63
CA PHE A 62 -77.63 -34.68 -38.24
C PHE A 62 -76.52 -33.66 -38.57
N SER A 63 -76.90 -32.53 -39.18
CA SER A 63 -75.96 -31.44 -39.50
C SER A 63 -75.33 -30.80 -38.26
N GLN A 64 -76.07 -30.67 -37.15
CA GLN A 64 -75.54 -30.19 -35.87
C GLN A 64 -74.54 -31.17 -35.28
N LYS A 65 -74.90 -32.46 -35.22
CA LYS A 65 -74.01 -33.52 -34.74
C LYS A 65 -72.76 -33.65 -35.60
N GLU A 66 -72.87 -33.48 -36.92
CA GLU A 66 -71.73 -33.48 -37.83
C GLU A 66 -70.80 -32.29 -37.58
N ALA A 67 -71.35 -31.09 -37.37
CA ALA A 67 -70.57 -29.91 -36.99
C ALA A 67 -69.87 -30.08 -35.63
N GLU A 68 -70.56 -30.63 -34.63
CA GLU A 68 -69.99 -30.94 -33.32
C GLU A 68 -68.86 -31.97 -33.43
N LEU A 69 -69.07 -33.03 -34.22
CA LEU A 69 -68.07 -34.06 -34.48
C LEU A 69 -66.83 -33.46 -35.16
N ASP A 70 -67.01 -32.54 -36.10
CA ASP A 70 -65.90 -31.83 -36.75
C ASP A 70 -65.17 -30.86 -35.81
N THR A 71 -65.88 -30.18 -34.90
CA THR A 71 -65.22 -29.38 -33.85
C THR A 71 -64.41 -30.26 -32.90
N LEU A 72 -64.98 -31.37 -32.46
CA LEU A 72 -64.31 -32.29 -31.53
C LEU A 72 -63.10 -32.97 -32.17
N LYS A 73 -63.15 -33.28 -33.48
CA LYS A 73 -62.00 -33.77 -34.25
C LYS A 73 -60.86 -32.75 -34.27
N LYS A 74 -61.15 -31.46 -34.45
CA LYS A 74 -60.15 -30.39 -34.44
C LYS A 74 -59.51 -30.26 -33.05
N GLU A 75 -60.32 -30.20 -32.00
CA GLU A 75 -59.81 -30.13 -30.62
C GLU A 75 -58.97 -31.35 -30.25
N TYR A 76 -59.39 -32.55 -30.66
CA TYR A 76 -58.62 -33.76 -30.46
C TYR A 76 -57.26 -33.70 -31.17
N ALA A 77 -57.21 -33.17 -32.41
CA ALA A 77 -55.96 -33.00 -33.14
C ALA A 77 -55.02 -32.00 -32.45
N GLU A 78 -55.53 -30.85 -31.99
CA GLU A 78 -54.74 -29.85 -31.26
C GLU A 78 -54.20 -30.41 -29.93
N LEU A 79 -55.01 -31.15 -29.19
CA LEU A 79 -54.59 -31.80 -27.95
C LEU A 79 -53.52 -32.86 -28.20
N MET A 80 -53.63 -33.61 -29.30
CA MET A 80 -52.63 -34.59 -29.70
C MET A 80 -51.29 -33.92 -30.05
N GLU A 81 -51.31 -32.84 -30.83
CA GLU A 81 -50.11 -32.07 -31.14
C GLU A 81 -49.46 -31.52 -29.87
N ARG A 82 -50.26 -30.95 -28.96
CA ARG A 82 -49.74 -30.44 -27.68
C ARG A 82 -49.14 -31.53 -26.80
N ARG A 83 -49.74 -32.72 -26.79
CA ARG A 83 -49.20 -33.89 -26.07
C ARG A 83 -47.85 -34.30 -26.64
N GLU A 84 -47.73 -34.38 -27.96
CA GLU A 84 -46.48 -34.72 -28.64
C GLU A 84 -45.38 -33.70 -28.36
N GLU A 85 -45.71 -32.40 -28.37
CA GLU A 85 -44.77 -31.34 -28.03
C GLU A 85 -44.25 -31.46 -26.58
N LEU A 86 -45.16 -31.65 -25.62
CA LEU A 86 -44.79 -31.85 -24.22
C LEU A 86 -43.96 -33.13 -24.03
N GLN A 87 -44.30 -34.20 -24.74
CA GLN A 87 -43.56 -35.45 -24.69
C GLN A 87 -42.14 -35.28 -25.24
N HIS A 88 -41.98 -34.54 -26.34
CA HIS A 88 -40.66 -34.17 -26.86
C HIS A 88 -39.86 -33.33 -25.87
N GLN A 89 -40.50 -32.37 -25.18
CA GLN A 89 -39.83 -31.60 -24.14
C GLN A 89 -39.37 -32.49 -22.98
N VAL A 90 -40.19 -33.41 -22.48
CA VAL A 90 -39.80 -34.34 -21.41
C VAL A 90 -38.64 -35.23 -21.86
N GLN A 91 -38.71 -35.79 -23.07
CA GLN A 91 -37.63 -36.61 -23.64
C GLN A 91 -36.32 -35.83 -23.75
N ARG A 92 -36.37 -34.57 -24.20
CA ARG A 92 -35.19 -33.72 -24.29
C ARG A 92 -34.51 -33.50 -22.93
N HIS A 93 -35.29 -33.40 -21.85
CA HIS A 93 -34.74 -33.21 -20.51
C HIS A 93 -34.42 -34.53 -19.78
N SER A 94 -34.75 -35.68 -20.35
CA SER A 94 -34.49 -37.00 -19.74
C SER A 94 -33.01 -37.24 -19.44
N MET A 95 -32.11 -36.71 -20.28
CA MET A 95 -30.67 -36.77 -20.09
C MET A 95 -30.22 -36.13 -18.76
N TYR A 96 -30.80 -34.98 -18.39
CA TYR A 96 -30.48 -34.29 -17.15
C TYR A 96 -30.99 -35.05 -15.93
N LYS A 97 -32.18 -35.66 -16.04
CA LYS A 97 -32.71 -36.55 -14.99
C LYS A 97 -31.78 -37.74 -14.76
N HIS A 98 -31.38 -38.45 -15.81
CA HIS A 98 -30.46 -39.59 -15.68
C HIS A 98 -29.09 -39.19 -15.16
N PHE A 99 -28.59 -38.03 -15.57
CA PHE A 99 -27.37 -37.47 -14.99
C PHE A 99 -27.53 -37.21 -13.49
N MET A 100 -28.61 -36.55 -13.05
CA MET A 100 -28.83 -36.31 -11.62
C MET A 100 -29.04 -37.59 -10.83
N GLU A 101 -29.75 -38.59 -11.37
CA GLU A 101 -29.85 -39.91 -10.73
C GLU A 101 -28.47 -40.54 -10.51
N ARG A 102 -27.53 -40.39 -11.46
CA ARG A 102 -26.15 -40.85 -11.29
C ARG A 102 -25.40 -40.04 -10.23
N VAL A 103 -25.59 -38.72 -10.20
CA VAL A 103 -24.98 -37.85 -9.19
C VAL A 103 -25.49 -38.18 -7.79
N LEU A 104 -26.78 -38.43 -7.63
CA LEU A 104 -27.37 -38.83 -6.36
C LEU A 104 -26.87 -40.19 -5.89
N LYS A 105 -26.65 -41.15 -6.80
CA LYS A 105 -26.04 -42.45 -6.45
C LYS A 105 -24.62 -42.36 -5.90
N ILE A 106 -23.84 -41.36 -6.33
CA ILE A 106 -22.46 -41.17 -5.87
C ILE A 106 -22.35 -40.19 -4.70
N THR A 107 -23.42 -39.46 -4.40
CA THR A 107 -23.47 -38.50 -3.30
C THR A 107 -24.36 -39.03 -2.17
N LYS A 108 -24.43 -38.30 -1.05
CA LYS A 108 -25.24 -38.68 0.13
C LYS A 108 -26.59 -37.94 0.19
N PHE A 109 -26.98 -37.24 -0.88
CA PHE A 109 -28.20 -36.43 -0.90
C PHE A 109 -29.41 -37.29 -1.24
N GLU A 110 -30.53 -36.99 -0.59
CA GLU A 110 -31.79 -37.74 -0.75
C GLU A 110 -32.44 -37.46 -2.12
N ASP A 111 -32.40 -36.20 -2.55
CA ASP A 111 -32.95 -35.76 -3.82
C ASP A 111 -32.10 -34.64 -4.46
N ALA A 112 -32.51 -34.24 -5.67
CA ALA A 112 -31.82 -33.21 -6.43
C ALA A 112 -31.99 -31.80 -5.82
N GLU A 113 -33.04 -31.58 -5.03
CA GLU A 113 -33.34 -30.29 -4.39
C GLU A 113 -32.38 -30.08 -3.20
N ALA A 114 -32.22 -31.08 -2.33
CA ALA A 114 -31.24 -31.08 -1.25
C ALA A 114 -29.80 -30.87 -1.74
N LEU A 115 -29.46 -31.46 -2.90
CA LEU A 115 -28.16 -31.21 -3.54
C LEU A 115 -28.04 -29.77 -4.06
N ALA A 116 -29.10 -29.21 -4.64
CA ALA A 116 -29.13 -27.84 -5.14
C ALA A 116 -29.01 -26.82 -4.00
N ASP A 117 -29.78 -27.00 -2.92
CA ASP A 117 -29.74 -26.17 -1.71
C ASP A 117 -28.35 -26.16 -1.08
N TYR A 118 -27.72 -27.34 -1.02
CA TYR A 118 -26.34 -27.45 -0.54
C TYR A 118 -25.35 -26.74 -1.46
N ALA A 119 -25.50 -26.87 -2.78
CA ALA A 119 -24.65 -26.19 -3.75
C ALA A 119 -24.82 -24.66 -3.67
N GLU A 120 -26.04 -24.17 -3.50
CA GLU A 120 -26.34 -22.75 -3.31
C GLU A 120 -25.72 -22.23 -2.00
N SER A 121 -25.87 -22.99 -0.92
CA SER A 121 -25.21 -22.68 0.37
C SER A 121 -23.70 -22.62 0.22
N LEU A 122 -23.07 -23.57 -0.48
CA LEU A 122 -21.63 -23.55 -0.76
C LEU A 122 -21.21 -22.34 -1.57
N LEU A 123 -21.98 -21.96 -2.60
CA LEU A 123 -21.71 -20.75 -3.40
C LEU A 123 -21.82 -19.49 -2.55
N HIS A 124 -22.81 -19.43 -1.65
CA HIS A 124 -22.97 -18.35 -0.70
C HIS A 124 -21.76 -18.23 0.23
N PHE A 125 -21.35 -19.33 0.87
CA PHE A 125 -20.18 -19.35 1.75
C PHE A 125 -18.89 -19.03 0.99
N ARG A 126 -18.72 -19.52 -0.23
CA ARG A 126 -17.57 -19.16 -1.08
C ARG A 126 -17.51 -17.65 -1.31
N GLY A 127 -18.65 -17.01 -1.59
CA GLY A 127 -18.74 -15.56 -1.70
C GLY A 127 -18.35 -14.84 -0.41
N GLN A 128 -18.85 -15.30 0.74
CA GLN A 128 -18.50 -14.72 2.04
C GLN A 128 -17.01 -14.86 2.36
N PHE A 129 -16.43 -16.05 2.13
CA PHE A 129 -15.00 -16.28 2.37
C PHE A 129 -14.13 -15.44 1.46
N TYR A 130 -14.48 -15.30 0.19
CA TYR A 130 -13.73 -14.45 -0.75
C TYR A 130 -13.74 -12.98 -0.30
N GLN A 131 -14.89 -12.46 0.12
CA GLN A 131 -14.99 -11.10 0.65
C GLN A 131 -14.16 -10.92 1.92
N LYS A 132 -14.21 -11.89 2.84
CA LYS A 132 -13.41 -11.86 4.05
C LYS A 132 -11.90 -11.93 3.76
N GLU A 133 -11.49 -12.79 2.82
CA GLU A 133 -10.09 -12.90 2.41
C GLU A 133 -9.60 -11.59 1.80
N MET A 134 -10.39 -10.97 0.92
CA MET A 134 -10.06 -9.67 0.32
C MET A 134 -9.91 -8.57 1.35
N THR A 135 -10.85 -8.45 2.30
CA THR A 135 -10.77 -7.45 3.38
C THR A 135 -9.54 -7.66 4.27
N LEU A 136 -9.23 -8.90 4.65
CA LEU A 136 -8.03 -9.22 5.41
C LEU A 136 -6.75 -8.91 4.63
N GLN A 137 -6.73 -9.18 3.32
CA GLN A 137 -5.60 -8.87 2.46
C GLN A 137 -5.38 -7.35 2.37
N ASP A 138 -6.44 -6.57 2.23
CA ASP A 138 -6.38 -5.11 2.25
C ASP A 138 -5.85 -4.58 3.59
N GLU A 139 -6.30 -5.13 4.72
CA GLU A 139 -5.79 -4.78 6.05
C GLU A 139 -4.30 -5.09 6.19
N VAL A 140 -3.85 -6.26 5.73
CA VAL A 140 -2.44 -6.64 5.72
C VAL A 140 -1.61 -5.67 4.87
N ASP A 141 -2.11 -5.28 3.70
CA ASP A 141 -1.38 -4.38 2.82
C ASP A 141 -1.37 -2.93 3.35
N GLN A 142 -2.41 -2.50 4.07
CA GLN A 142 -2.41 -1.25 4.82
C GLN A 142 -1.39 -1.29 5.97
N GLN A 143 -1.34 -2.37 6.74
CA GLN A 143 -0.37 -2.54 7.83
C GLN A 143 1.08 -2.56 7.31
N LYS A 144 1.34 -3.24 6.19
CA LYS A 144 2.67 -3.22 5.54
C LYS A 144 3.06 -1.81 5.11
N LYS A 145 2.17 -1.04 4.49
CA LYS A 145 2.42 0.36 4.11
C LYS A 145 2.72 1.23 5.34
N ALA A 146 1.95 1.07 6.41
CA ALA A 146 2.18 1.80 7.66
C ALA A 146 3.54 1.45 8.29
N LEU A 147 3.91 0.17 8.29
CA LEU A 147 5.19 -0.30 8.81
C LEU A 147 6.38 0.25 7.99
N LEU A 148 6.28 0.23 6.66
CA LEU A 148 7.30 0.83 5.78
C LEU A 148 7.47 2.32 6.07
N THR A 149 6.35 3.05 6.18
CA THR A 149 6.37 4.49 6.49
C THR A 149 7.05 4.77 7.83
N LEU A 150 6.72 3.98 8.86
CA LEU A 150 7.32 4.12 10.20
C LEU A 150 8.82 3.80 10.17
N GLN A 151 9.22 2.77 9.42
CA GLN A 151 10.61 2.40 9.25
C GLN A 151 11.41 3.51 8.54
N ASP A 152 10.86 4.12 7.48
CA ASP A 152 11.49 5.23 6.79
C ASP A 152 11.65 6.46 7.69
N GLN A 153 10.61 6.79 8.47
CA GLN A 153 10.68 7.85 9.47
C GLN A 153 11.74 7.56 10.53
N HIS A 154 11.81 6.33 11.03
CA HIS A 154 12.81 5.93 12.01
C HIS A 154 14.22 6.05 11.44
N ASN A 155 14.45 5.56 10.22
CA ASN A 155 15.73 5.65 9.53
C ASN A 155 16.16 7.10 9.33
N LEU A 156 15.24 7.99 8.95
CA LEU A 156 15.52 9.41 8.81
C LEU A 156 15.99 10.03 10.14
N VAL A 157 15.30 9.73 11.25
CA VAL A 157 15.69 10.22 12.58
C VAL A 157 17.07 9.69 12.97
N VAL A 158 17.34 8.40 12.74
CA VAL A 158 18.65 7.79 13.02
C VAL A 158 19.75 8.49 12.21
N MET A 159 19.53 8.73 10.91
CA MET A 159 20.48 9.45 10.08
C MET A 159 20.74 10.88 10.58
N GLN A 160 19.69 11.61 10.97
CA GLN A 160 19.82 12.96 11.53
C GLN A 160 20.62 12.95 12.85
N LYS A 161 20.33 11.99 13.74
CA LYS A 161 21.05 11.86 15.02
C LYS A 161 22.51 11.46 14.81
N ASN A 162 22.79 10.55 13.88
CA ASN A 162 24.16 10.17 13.54
C ASN A 162 24.95 11.35 12.96
N SER A 163 24.32 12.15 12.09
CA SER A 163 24.95 13.37 11.55
C SER A 163 25.29 14.37 12.66
N LEU A 164 24.35 14.63 13.59
CA LEU A 164 24.60 15.49 14.74
C LEU A 164 25.70 14.93 15.66
N LEU A 165 25.69 13.63 15.91
CA LEU A 165 26.72 12.97 16.72
C LEU A 165 28.11 13.15 16.12
N SER A 166 28.26 12.96 14.80
CA SER A 166 29.52 13.19 14.12
C SER A 166 29.98 14.66 14.21
N GLN A 167 29.07 15.63 14.07
CA GLN A 167 29.40 17.05 14.23
C GLN A 167 29.92 17.34 15.65
N LEU A 168 29.19 16.88 16.67
CA LEU A 168 29.58 17.08 18.07
C LEU A 168 30.91 16.38 18.41
N GLN A 169 31.16 15.20 17.84
CA GLN A 169 32.45 14.51 17.99
C GLN A 169 33.59 15.32 17.38
N THR A 170 33.42 15.87 16.17
CA THR A 170 34.43 16.74 15.55
C THR A 170 34.69 18.00 16.38
N GLU A 171 33.65 18.62 16.93
CA GLU A 171 33.81 19.79 17.82
C GLU A 171 34.54 19.42 19.11
N LEU A 172 34.22 18.27 19.70
CA LEU A 172 34.90 17.76 20.89
C LEU A 172 36.39 17.52 20.62
N GLU A 173 36.72 16.84 19.52
CA GLU A 173 38.11 16.57 19.14
C GLU A 173 38.89 17.87 18.91
N LYS A 174 38.27 18.85 18.24
CA LYS A 174 38.88 20.17 18.02
C LYS A 174 39.17 20.88 19.35
N THR A 175 38.18 20.95 20.24
CA THR A 175 38.34 21.63 21.54
C THR A 175 39.36 20.92 22.43
N GLN A 176 39.42 19.58 22.40
CA GLN A 176 40.45 18.81 23.10
C GLN A 176 41.85 19.07 22.54
N ALA A 177 42.00 19.15 21.21
CA ALA A 177 43.28 19.46 20.58
C ALA A 177 43.77 20.89 20.95
N GLU A 178 42.85 21.85 20.98
CA GLU A 178 43.15 23.22 21.43
C GLU A 178 43.55 23.25 22.91
N ALA A 179 42.82 22.54 23.77
CA ALA A 179 43.14 22.44 25.20
C ALA A 179 44.53 21.83 25.43
N LEU A 180 44.86 20.74 24.73
CA LEU A 180 46.18 20.10 24.79
C LEU A 180 47.30 21.08 24.35
N THR A 181 47.05 21.85 23.29
CA THR A 181 48.00 22.86 22.82
C THR A 181 48.27 23.92 23.88
N TRP A 182 47.23 24.37 24.58
CA TRP A 182 47.37 25.35 25.67
C TRP A 182 48.04 24.76 26.91
N GLU A 183 47.75 23.51 27.25
CA GLU A 183 48.40 22.79 28.34
C GLU A 183 49.90 22.65 28.08
N GLN A 184 50.30 22.29 26.86
CA GLN A 184 51.72 22.22 26.47
C GLN A 184 52.42 23.58 26.58
N LYS A 185 51.78 24.66 26.11
CA LYS A 185 52.31 26.02 26.24
C LYS A 185 52.45 26.44 27.70
N TRP A 186 51.46 26.13 28.53
CA TRP A 186 51.47 26.43 29.96
C TRP A 186 52.61 25.69 30.67
N ASN A 187 52.76 24.40 30.40
CA ASN A 187 53.85 23.59 30.94
C ASN A 187 55.22 24.15 30.53
N HIS A 188 55.38 24.56 29.27
CA HIS A 188 56.63 25.18 28.81
C HIS A 188 56.96 26.50 29.53
N ILE A 189 55.95 27.35 29.76
CA ILE A 189 56.10 28.59 30.54
C ILE A 189 56.52 28.25 31.97
N GLN A 190 55.85 27.29 32.59
CA GLN A 190 56.13 26.87 33.97
C GLN A 190 57.55 26.29 34.11
N GLU A 191 57.97 25.42 33.19
CA GLU A 191 59.34 24.88 33.16
C GLU A 191 60.38 25.99 32.99
N THR A 192 60.12 26.94 32.10
CA THR A 192 61.02 28.07 31.85
C THR A 192 61.11 28.97 33.08
N ALA A 193 59.98 29.26 33.74
CA ALA A 193 59.94 30.03 34.98
C ALA A 193 60.69 29.32 36.11
N ALA A 194 60.53 28.00 36.26
CA ALA A 194 61.26 27.21 37.24
C ALA A 194 62.77 27.24 36.98
N LYS A 195 63.21 27.07 35.72
CA LYS A 195 64.63 27.21 35.34
C LYS A 195 65.19 28.59 35.66
N LYS A 196 64.49 29.67 35.29
CA LYS A 196 64.91 31.04 35.61
C LYS A 196 64.98 31.30 37.11
N THR A 197 64.02 30.80 37.88
CA THR A 197 64.00 30.93 39.34
C THR A 197 65.18 30.20 39.97
N LEU A 198 65.51 29.00 39.48
CA LEU A 198 66.68 28.24 39.92
C LEU A 198 67.99 28.98 39.60
N GLU A 199 68.15 29.49 38.39
CA GLU A 199 69.35 30.25 38.00
C GLU A 199 69.49 31.54 38.82
N LEU A 200 68.40 32.27 39.04
CA LEU A 200 68.41 33.43 39.94
C LEU A 200 68.87 33.02 41.35
N GLY A 201 68.36 31.91 41.89
CA GLY A 201 68.80 31.37 43.18
C GLY A 201 70.30 31.06 43.23
N LYS A 202 70.87 30.48 42.16
CA LYS A 202 72.31 30.22 42.05
C LYS A 202 73.12 31.52 42.04
N ILE A 203 72.70 32.52 41.27
CA ILE A 203 73.36 33.83 41.21
C ILE A 203 73.33 34.49 42.59
N LYS A 204 72.15 34.55 43.24
CA LYS A 204 72.02 35.11 44.59
C LYS A 204 72.95 34.43 45.59
N ARG A 205 73.04 33.10 45.53
CA ARG A 205 73.93 32.32 46.39
C ARG A 205 75.41 32.58 46.10
N ALA A 206 75.80 32.71 44.84
CA ALA A 206 77.17 33.03 44.46
C ALA A 206 77.59 34.42 44.97
N ILE A 207 76.71 35.42 44.84
CA ILE A 207 76.92 36.78 45.37
C ILE A 207 77.12 36.73 46.88
N LEU A 208 76.21 36.07 47.60
CA LEU A 208 76.31 35.94 49.05
C LEU A 208 77.61 35.27 49.47
N ASN A 209 77.97 34.14 48.84
CA ASN A 209 79.21 33.43 49.14
C ASN A 209 80.45 34.33 48.94
N LEU A 210 80.50 35.08 47.83
CA LEU A 210 81.60 36.02 47.58
C LEU A 210 81.61 37.15 48.61
N TYR A 211 80.45 37.73 48.93
CA TYR A 211 80.32 38.77 49.94
C TYR A 211 80.84 38.29 51.29
N GLU A 212 80.40 37.12 51.77
CA GLU A 212 80.86 36.53 53.03
C GLU A 212 82.38 36.28 53.06
N MET A 213 82.98 35.84 51.95
CA MET A 213 84.43 35.68 51.84
C MET A 213 85.19 37.01 51.97
N THR A 214 84.66 38.09 51.40
CA THR A 214 85.30 39.42 51.40
C THR A 214 85.02 40.22 52.67
N ALA A 215 83.82 40.11 53.25
CA ALA A 215 83.43 40.80 54.48
C ALA A 215 84.33 40.39 55.67
N GLY A 216 84.80 39.12 55.70
CA GLY A 216 85.80 38.65 56.64
C GLY A 216 87.18 39.33 56.53
N ALA A 217 87.53 39.87 55.36
CA ALA A 217 88.76 40.64 55.14
C ALA A 217 88.62 42.11 55.56
N ILE A 218 87.41 42.67 55.50
CA ILE A 218 87.12 44.09 55.77
C ILE A 218 86.74 44.33 57.24
N GLY A 219 86.44 43.28 58.02
CA GLY A 219 86.20 43.39 59.47
C GLY A 219 84.88 44.04 59.86
N GLU A 220 83.90 44.10 58.97
CA GLU A 220 82.56 44.64 59.25
C GLU A 220 81.79 43.74 60.23
N LYS A 221 81.27 44.33 61.32
CA LYS A 221 80.51 43.63 62.40
C LYS A 221 78.99 43.57 62.16
N GLU A 222 78.47 44.31 61.18
CA GLU A 222 77.03 44.33 60.85
C GLU A 222 76.82 43.69 59.47
N GLY A 223 76.17 42.53 59.46
CA GLY A 223 75.90 41.78 58.23
C GLY A 223 74.80 42.42 57.39
N VAL A 224 74.96 42.37 56.07
CA VAL A 224 73.90 42.72 55.10
C VAL A 224 72.87 41.59 55.04
N ASP A 225 71.59 41.92 54.80
CA ASP A 225 70.53 40.91 54.65
C ASP A 225 70.86 39.92 53.52
N MET A 226 70.54 38.64 53.76
CA MET A 226 70.85 37.53 52.86
C MET A 226 70.17 37.67 51.49
N ASN A 227 69.01 38.33 51.42
CA ASN A 227 68.25 38.51 50.19
C ASN A 227 68.52 39.85 49.48
N ASP A 228 69.20 40.79 50.15
CA ASP A 228 69.60 42.08 49.59
C ASP A 228 70.88 41.95 48.77
N THR A 229 70.74 41.35 47.58
CA THR A 229 71.86 41.14 46.66
C THR A 229 72.43 42.43 46.09
N GLU A 230 71.66 43.52 46.07
CA GLU A 230 72.12 44.81 45.54
C GLU A 230 73.16 45.42 46.48
N THR A 231 72.86 45.48 47.77
CA THR A 231 73.82 45.98 48.77
C THR A 231 75.06 45.08 48.87
N GLN A 232 74.90 43.75 48.79
CA GLN A 232 76.03 42.80 48.77
C GLN A 232 76.97 43.05 47.57
N LEU A 233 76.41 43.23 46.37
CA LEU A 233 77.18 43.53 45.15
C LEU A 233 77.90 44.88 45.25
N ASN A 234 77.23 45.92 45.76
CA ASN A 234 77.84 47.24 45.94
C ASN A 234 79.07 47.17 46.88
N LYS A 235 78.97 46.43 47.99
CA LYS A 235 80.11 46.21 48.90
C LYS A 235 81.24 45.42 48.25
N LEU A 236 80.91 44.36 47.50
CA LEU A 236 81.89 43.60 46.74
C LEU A 236 82.64 44.47 45.72
N GLN A 237 81.93 45.37 45.03
CA GLN A 237 82.53 46.30 44.09
C GLN A 237 83.51 47.24 44.80
N MET A 238 83.11 47.85 45.93
CA MET A 238 84.01 48.71 46.72
C MET A 238 85.27 47.96 47.18
N PHE A 239 85.13 46.70 47.60
CA PHE A 239 86.28 45.88 47.98
C PHE A 239 87.24 45.66 46.81
N PHE A 240 86.73 45.26 45.63
CA PHE A 240 87.59 45.05 44.46
C PHE A 240 88.25 46.35 43.97
N GLU A 241 87.55 47.48 44.04
CA GLU A 241 88.12 48.79 43.70
C GLU A 241 89.27 49.15 44.65
N HIS A 242 89.08 48.96 45.95
CA HIS A 242 90.13 49.15 46.96
C HIS A 242 91.34 48.23 46.74
N GLU A 243 91.13 46.93 46.55
CA GLU A 243 92.22 45.97 46.28
C GLU A 243 92.96 46.29 44.97
N ASN A 244 92.25 46.74 43.93
CA ASN A 244 92.86 47.14 42.67
C ASN A 244 93.64 48.45 42.80
N GLU A 245 93.16 49.40 43.61
CA GLU A 245 93.91 50.61 43.94
C GLU A 245 95.20 50.27 44.69
N ILE A 246 95.13 49.38 45.69
CA ILE A 246 96.31 48.86 46.39
C ILE A 246 97.28 48.21 45.38
N ALA A 247 96.80 47.28 44.55
CA ALA A 247 97.63 46.59 43.56
C ALA A 247 98.32 47.58 42.59
N LYS A 248 97.59 48.58 42.09
CA LYS A 248 98.14 49.66 41.25
C LYS A 248 99.21 50.47 41.99
N GLN A 249 99.01 50.78 43.26
CA GLN A 249 100.03 51.47 44.08
C GLN A 249 101.30 50.61 44.23
N TYR A 250 101.16 49.30 44.46
CA TYR A 250 102.31 48.38 44.50
C TYR A 250 103.00 48.26 43.14
N GLN A 251 102.25 48.22 42.04
CA GLN A 251 102.78 48.10 40.68
C GLN A 251 103.49 49.39 40.22
N ALA A 252 102.97 50.56 40.60
CA ALA A 252 103.62 51.85 40.41
C ALA A 252 104.94 51.97 41.20
N ARG A 253 105.03 51.35 42.38
CA ARG A 253 106.27 51.27 43.17
C ARG A 253 107.31 50.31 42.58
N LEU A 254 106.92 49.36 41.72
CA LEU A 254 107.83 48.44 41.05
C LEU A 254 108.42 48.99 39.74
N GLN A 255 107.77 49.98 39.10
CA GLN A 255 108.24 50.54 37.82
C GLN A 255 109.61 51.27 37.86
N PRO A 256 110.11 51.85 38.97
CA PRO A 256 111.47 52.39 39.00
C PRO A 256 112.60 51.33 39.04
N ALA A 257 112.29 50.03 39.16
CA ALA A 257 113.31 48.97 39.34
C ALA A 257 113.62 48.15 38.07
N MET A 258 112.89 48.32 36.97
CA MET A 258 113.08 47.51 35.74
C MET A 258 113.57 48.28 34.50
N GLU A 259 113.78 49.60 34.56
CA GLU A 259 114.34 50.39 33.45
C GLU A 259 115.89 50.52 33.45
N ARG A 260 116.62 49.79 34.31
CA ARG A 260 118.12 49.81 34.33
C ARG A 260 118.82 48.57 33.81
N SER A 261 118.15 47.65 33.12
CA SER A 261 118.79 46.42 32.64
C SER A 261 118.52 46.11 31.17
N GLN A 262 118.58 47.12 30.30
CA GLN A 262 118.84 46.93 28.88
C GLN A 262 120.16 47.59 28.48
N THR A 263 121.26 46.92 28.79
CA THR A 263 122.49 46.99 27.98
C THR A 263 123.23 45.66 28.13
N GLN A 264 123.58 45.06 26.98
CA GLN A 264 124.46 43.90 26.78
C GLN A 264 123.86 42.50 27.03
N ASN A 265 123.36 41.87 25.96
CA ASN A 265 124.18 40.94 25.16
C ASN A 265 123.44 40.48 23.89
N LEU A 266 124.13 40.59 22.75
CA LEU A 266 123.83 39.93 21.48
C LEU A 266 124.11 38.42 21.60
N CYS A 267 123.25 37.57 21.04
CA CYS A 267 123.58 36.74 19.87
C CYS A 267 122.43 35.76 19.53
N GLU A 268 121.95 35.90 18.30
CA GLU A 268 121.45 34.90 17.33
C GLU A 268 120.97 33.51 17.81
N HIS A 269 119.74 33.12 17.43
CA HIS A 269 119.54 32.19 16.29
C HIS A 269 118.06 31.99 15.84
N LYS A 270 117.85 32.26 14.54
CA LYS A 270 117.02 31.61 13.49
C LYS A 270 115.62 30.98 13.75
N THR A 271 114.64 31.63 13.10
CA THR A 271 113.60 31.16 12.15
C THR A 271 112.30 30.42 12.57
N PRO A 272 111.18 30.62 11.81
CA PRO A 272 109.78 30.28 12.14
C PRO A 272 109.23 29.18 11.17
N PRO A 273 107.93 29.13 10.75
CA PRO A 273 106.60 29.07 11.38
C PRO A 273 105.81 27.79 10.95
N LYS A 274 104.49 27.67 11.26
CA LYS A 274 103.37 27.25 10.33
C LYS A 274 102.08 26.94 11.12
N ASN A 275 101.00 27.69 10.87
CA ASN A 275 99.82 27.37 10.02
C ASN A 275 98.79 26.48 10.74
N GLU A 276 97.63 27.02 11.14
CA GLU A 276 96.39 27.24 10.36
C GLU A 276 95.51 25.99 10.20
N CYS A 277 94.21 26.24 10.47
CA CYS A 277 93.03 25.55 9.95
C CYS A 277 92.74 24.11 10.42
N ILE A 278 91.79 23.98 11.35
CA ILE A 278 90.68 23.04 11.18
C ILE A 278 89.37 23.76 11.50
N PHE A 279 88.67 24.13 10.44
CA PHE A 279 87.25 24.49 10.42
C PHE A 279 86.41 23.20 10.44
N SER A 280 85.17 23.34 10.93
CA SER A 280 83.99 22.51 10.64
C SER A 280 83.98 21.03 11.08
N PHE A 281 83.37 20.75 12.25
CA PHE A 281 82.69 19.46 12.47
C PHE A 281 81.56 19.47 13.54
N LEU A 282 80.96 20.62 13.89
CA LEU A 282 79.90 20.69 14.92
C LEU A 282 78.67 21.51 14.52
N GLU A 283 78.23 21.38 13.27
CA GLU A 283 76.99 22.03 12.79
C GLU A 283 75.96 21.06 12.15
N TYR A 284 76.05 19.76 12.41
CA TYR A 284 75.13 18.76 11.85
C TYR A 284 74.45 17.85 12.90
N GLN A 285 74.06 18.40 14.05
CA GLN A 285 73.31 17.63 15.05
C GLN A 285 72.13 18.38 15.73
N ILE A 286 71.56 19.41 15.10
CA ILE A 286 70.35 20.10 15.61
C ILE A 286 69.30 20.25 14.50
N ILE A 287 68.92 19.11 13.89
CA ILE A 287 67.65 18.99 13.15
C ILE A 287 67.06 17.61 13.48
N TYR A 288 66.80 17.32 14.76
CA TYR A 288 66.03 16.13 15.17
C TYR A 288 65.33 16.27 16.53
N TYR A 289 65.08 17.50 17.00
CA TYR A 289 64.42 17.76 18.29
C TYR A 289 63.37 18.88 18.23
N PHE A 290 62.54 18.88 17.18
CA PHE A 290 61.24 19.55 17.23
C PHE A 290 60.22 18.67 16.51
N LYS A 291 59.61 17.77 17.30
CA LYS A 291 58.32 17.16 17.04
C LYS A 291 57.43 17.55 18.22
#